data_AF-A0A2P5WAF5-F1
#
_entry.id   AF-A0A2P5WAF5-F1
#
_cell.length_a   1.000
_cell.length_b   1.000
_cell.length_c   1.000
_cell.angle_alpha   90.00
_cell.angle_beta   90.00
_cell.angle_gamma   90.00
#
_symmetry.space_group_name_H-M   'P 1'
#
loop_
_entity.id
_entity.type
_entity.pdbx_description
1 polymer ?
#
loop_
_entity_poly.entity_id
_entity_poly.type
_entity_poly.pdbx_seq_one_letter_code
_entity_poly.pdbx_strand_id
1 'polypeptide(L)'
;MVKPNGKMPRRRLRDLRIVQNTTNSEEVSTEQQTVVGSSSVPETLDESVEFQTENGGTRRGRGRTLLTDLYNLNSVERVKVTRNSHGQPVGQEARLLAGYLGIIVRNVNMLPINYESWHNMPDSNKNQALSNIKERFALEVSDAYIKKALGKKGRDHKNSLKKEYFKKPISLEEKLQNVPPGMLRYRWEDAVRFWNSKKGEEASSGQKVGRLQLFDITHRKKDGTPMTSEAAEIMEKLKDKKAEYEATASTNSSVNFEDIDNRIINEVLGPERYGRVRFQGSGVNPTQYFGSTSHQYMPSGSQSQAEVQRLKNQIVQIQASTDEKISQLRAEAAAREVEAAAREAEQNRKYNELQLQLQSMMTMFQQFQNPPS
;
A
#
# COMPACT_ATOMS: atom_id res chain seq x y z
N MET A 1 -48.30 -33.77 -18.33
CA MET A 1 -47.73 -32.49 -18.85
C MET A 1 -46.25 -32.45 -18.52
N VAL A 2 -45.38 -32.83 -19.46
CA VAL A 2 -43.92 -32.81 -19.29
C VAL A 2 -43.41 -31.44 -19.78
N LYS A 3 -42.79 -30.65 -18.89
CA LYS A 3 -42.16 -29.38 -19.26
C LYS A 3 -40.92 -29.66 -20.12
N PRO A 4 -40.73 -28.99 -21.27
CA PRO A 4 -39.52 -29.18 -22.05
C PRO A 4 -38.32 -28.56 -21.32
N ASN A 5 -37.27 -29.37 -21.13
CA ASN A 5 -35.97 -28.93 -20.64
C ASN A 5 -35.37 -27.92 -21.63
N GLY A 6 -35.51 -26.63 -21.32
CA GLY A 6 -34.88 -25.53 -22.05
C GLY A 6 -33.36 -25.51 -21.84
N LYS A 7 -32.63 -26.41 -22.50
CA LYS A 7 -31.20 -26.17 -22.76
C LYS A 7 -31.12 -24.98 -23.71
N MET A 8 -30.57 -23.86 -23.23
CA MET A 8 -30.30 -22.70 -24.08
C MET A 8 -29.49 -23.14 -25.31
N PRO A 9 -29.94 -22.81 -26.54
CA PRO A 9 -29.17 -23.12 -27.74
C PRO A 9 -27.79 -22.47 -27.65
N ARG A 10 -26.73 -23.22 -28.01
CA ARG A 10 -25.42 -22.62 -28.30
C ARG A 10 -25.66 -21.56 -29.39
N ARG A 11 -25.39 -20.29 -29.07
CA ARG A 11 -25.56 -19.17 -30.01
C ARG A 11 -24.63 -19.42 -31.20
N ARG A 12 -25.22 -19.77 -32.35
CA ARG A 12 -24.49 -20.03 -33.59
C ARG A 12 -23.93 -18.72 -34.12
N LEU A 13 -22.79 -18.78 -34.81
CA LEU A 13 -22.13 -17.70 -35.59
C LEU A 13 -23.04 -16.88 -36.54
N ARG A 14 -24.33 -17.22 -36.67
CA ARG A 14 -25.26 -16.65 -37.67
C ARG A 14 -25.55 -15.15 -37.51
N ASP A 15 -25.18 -14.55 -36.38
CA ASP A 15 -25.47 -13.14 -36.07
C ASP A 15 -24.22 -12.24 -36.08
N LEU A 16 -23.03 -12.74 -36.46
CA LEU A 16 -21.81 -11.93 -36.50
C LEU A 16 -21.69 -11.17 -37.81
N ARG A 17 -21.23 -9.92 -37.73
CA ARG A 17 -20.84 -9.14 -38.90
C ARG A 17 -19.51 -9.66 -39.46
N ILE A 18 -19.55 -10.38 -40.58
CA ILE A 18 -18.36 -10.88 -41.29
C ILE A 18 -18.12 -10.00 -42.53
N VAL A 19 -16.86 -9.69 -42.81
CA VAL A 19 -16.41 -8.96 -44.00
C VAL A 19 -15.39 -9.82 -44.74
N GLN A 20 -15.46 -9.85 -46.06
CA GLN A 20 -14.45 -10.46 -46.93
C GLN A 20 -13.49 -9.40 -47.43
N ASN A 21 -12.19 -9.70 -47.45
CA ASN A 21 -11.24 -8.81 -48.13
C ASN A 21 -11.36 -8.98 -49.65
N THR A 22 -11.81 -7.94 -50.37
CA THR A 22 -11.60 -7.85 -51.82
C THR A 22 -10.19 -7.37 -52.08
N THR A 23 -9.34 -8.25 -52.61
CA THR A 23 -8.03 -7.86 -53.16
C THR A 23 -8.28 -6.99 -54.39
N ASN A 24 -8.06 -5.69 -54.29
CA ASN A 24 -7.92 -4.86 -55.49
C ASN A 24 -6.50 -5.08 -56.02
N SER A 25 -6.40 -5.64 -57.23
CA SER A 25 -5.21 -5.66 -58.09
C SER A 25 -4.73 -4.22 -58.35
N GLU A 26 -3.49 -3.85 -58.07
CA GLU A 26 -2.30 -3.76 -58.93
C GLU A 26 -1.21 -3.17 -57.99
N GLU A 27 0.09 -3.50 -57.96
CA GLU A 27 1.05 -3.92 -58.97
C GLU A 27 2.06 -4.93 -58.40
N VAL A 28 2.68 -5.64 -59.33
CA VAL A 28 3.75 -6.63 -59.19
C VAL A 28 5.08 -5.97 -58.84
N SER A 29 5.80 -6.50 -57.84
CA SER A 29 7.25 -6.65 -57.97
C SER A 29 7.71 -7.92 -57.26
N THR A 30 8.48 -8.70 -58.02
CA THR A 30 8.90 -10.06 -57.76
C THR A 30 10.13 -10.05 -56.85
N GLU A 31 10.11 -10.78 -55.75
CA GLU A 31 11.34 -11.34 -55.18
C GLU A 31 11.01 -12.55 -54.30
N GLN A 32 11.86 -13.57 -54.43
CA GLN A 32 11.61 -14.97 -54.10
C GLN A 32 11.44 -15.19 -52.59
N GLN A 33 10.37 -15.88 -52.20
CA GLN A 33 10.21 -16.39 -50.84
C GLN A 33 10.07 -17.90 -50.87
N THR A 34 11.10 -18.55 -50.34
CA THR A 34 11.17 -19.98 -50.06
C THR A 34 10.00 -20.45 -49.20
N VAL A 35 9.34 -21.49 -49.68
CA VAL A 35 8.30 -22.26 -49.01
C VAL A 35 8.79 -22.73 -47.64
N VAL A 36 8.20 -22.20 -46.57
CA VAL A 36 8.09 -22.90 -45.29
C VAL A 36 6.64 -22.76 -44.85
N GLY A 37 5.85 -23.80 -45.15
CA GLY A 37 4.53 -23.97 -44.60
C GLY A 37 4.61 -24.14 -43.09
N SER A 38 3.76 -23.43 -42.36
CA SER A 38 3.40 -23.78 -40.99
C SER A 38 2.00 -23.24 -40.70
N SER A 39 1.02 -24.03 -41.15
CA SER A 39 -0.29 -24.10 -40.51
C SER A 39 -0.08 -24.83 -39.18
N SER A 40 0.10 -24.07 -38.10
CA SER A 40 0.07 -24.63 -36.75
C SER A 40 -1.25 -24.27 -36.10
N VAL A 41 -2.22 -25.17 -36.24
CA VAL A 41 -3.32 -25.32 -35.28
C VAL A 41 -2.68 -25.41 -33.89
N PRO A 42 -3.07 -24.62 -32.89
CA PRO A 42 -2.66 -24.87 -31.51
C PRO A 42 -3.38 -26.14 -31.05
N GLU A 43 -2.74 -27.29 -31.21
CA GLU A 43 -3.22 -28.55 -30.65
C GLU A 43 -2.93 -28.54 -29.15
N THR A 44 -3.88 -28.03 -28.37
CA THR A 44 -3.94 -28.26 -26.93
C THR A 44 -5.01 -29.31 -26.69
N LEU A 45 -4.62 -30.58 -26.59
CA LEU A 45 -5.42 -31.59 -25.90
C LEU A 45 -5.50 -31.18 -24.43
N ASP A 46 -6.71 -30.84 -23.96
CA ASP A 46 -6.96 -30.50 -22.55
C ASP A 46 -7.97 -31.52 -22.02
N GLU A 47 -7.46 -32.54 -21.32
CA GLU A 47 -8.26 -33.45 -20.52
C GLU A 47 -8.99 -32.66 -19.43
N SER A 48 -10.30 -32.90 -19.31
CA SER A 48 -11.14 -32.27 -18.30
C SER A 48 -10.76 -32.75 -16.90
N VAL A 49 -10.19 -31.86 -16.09
CA VAL A 49 -9.90 -32.14 -14.67
C VAL A 49 -11.22 -32.14 -13.88
N GLU A 50 -11.59 -33.31 -13.34
CA GLU A 50 -12.69 -33.46 -12.40
C GLU A 50 -12.26 -33.04 -10.99
N PHE A 51 -13.00 -32.13 -10.38
CA PHE A 51 -12.84 -31.79 -8.97
C PHE A 51 -13.88 -32.58 -8.16
N GLN A 52 -13.40 -33.45 -7.27
CA GLN A 52 -14.20 -34.10 -6.25
C GLN A 52 -14.31 -33.15 -5.05
N THR A 53 -15.53 -32.79 -4.66
CA THR A 53 -15.84 -32.22 -3.35
C THR A 53 -16.78 -33.19 -2.67
N GLU A 54 -16.42 -33.62 -1.47
CA GLU A 54 -17.25 -34.46 -0.61
C GLU A 54 -18.61 -33.78 -0.43
N ASN A 55 -19.65 -34.50 -0.86
CA ASN A 55 -21.07 -34.22 -0.66
C ASN A 55 -21.65 -32.98 -1.36
N GLY A 56 -21.98 -33.14 -2.65
CA GLY A 56 -22.99 -32.31 -3.32
C GLY A 56 -22.76 -32.05 -4.79
N GLY A 57 -22.95 -33.06 -5.66
CA GLY A 57 -23.12 -32.93 -7.12
C GLY A 57 -22.01 -32.20 -7.89
N THR A 58 -21.22 -32.93 -8.67
CA THR A 58 -20.22 -32.38 -9.59
C THR A 58 -20.87 -31.47 -10.64
N ARG A 59 -20.90 -30.16 -10.39
CA ARG A 59 -21.16 -29.17 -11.45
C ARG A 59 -19.87 -29.01 -12.24
N ARG A 60 -19.84 -29.53 -13.48
CA ARG A 60 -18.77 -29.23 -14.43
C ARG A 60 -18.64 -27.71 -14.56
N GLY A 61 -17.50 -27.18 -14.14
CA GLY A 61 -17.17 -25.78 -14.36
C GLY A 61 -17.19 -25.46 -15.85
N ARG A 62 -17.42 -24.19 -16.19
CA ARG A 62 -17.29 -23.74 -17.58
C ARG A 62 -15.81 -23.85 -17.99
N GLY A 63 -15.50 -24.79 -18.89
CA GLY A 63 -14.15 -24.99 -19.43
C GLY A 63 -13.59 -23.77 -20.18
N ARG A 64 -12.34 -23.87 -20.62
CA ARG A 64 -11.63 -22.82 -21.36
C ARG A 64 -12.41 -22.42 -22.62
N THR A 65 -12.39 -21.13 -22.95
CA THR A 65 -13.04 -20.63 -24.18
C THR A 65 -12.09 -20.85 -25.35
N LEU A 66 -12.47 -21.76 -26.27
CA LEU A 66 -11.65 -22.16 -27.42
C LEU A 66 -11.92 -21.35 -28.69
N LEU A 67 -13.10 -20.73 -28.82
CA LEU A 67 -13.52 -20.00 -30.03
C LEU A 67 -13.27 -20.78 -31.33
N THR A 68 -13.52 -22.10 -31.33
CA THR A 68 -13.31 -23.01 -32.49
C THR A 68 -13.93 -22.47 -33.77
N ASP A 69 -15.12 -21.91 -33.65
CA ASP A 69 -15.90 -21.25 -34.69
C ASP A 69 -15.13 -20.11 -35.41
N LEU A 70 -14.26 -19.39 -34.71
CA LEU A 70 -13.41 -18.32 -35.28
C LEU A 70 -12.21 -18.90 -36.06
N TYR A 71 -11.72 -20.08 -35.67
CA TYR A 71 -10.63 -20.77 -36.38
C TYR A 71 -11.12 -21.49 -37.63
N ASN A 72 -12.41 -21.84 -37.66
CA ASN A 72 -13.06 -22.47 -38.81
C ASN A 72 -13.56 -21.45 -39.87
N LEU A 73 -13.38 -20.14 -39.63
CA LEU A 73 -13.66 -19.12 -40.64
C LEU A 73 -12.74 -19.29 -41.85
N ASN A 74 -13.24 -18.95 -43.03
CA ASN A 74 -12.42 -18.94 -44.24
C ASN A 74 -11.29 -17.91 -44.09
N SER A 75 -10.12 -18.19 -44.65
CA SER A 75 -8.93 -17.31 -44.60
C SER A 75 -9.18 -15.87 -45.07
N VAL A 76 -10.19 -15.67 -45.92
CA VAL A 76 -10.58 -14.37 -46.49
C VAL A 76 -11.59 -13.62 -45.60
N GLU A 77 -12.23 -14.31 -44.65
CA GLU A 77 -13.29 -13.79 -43.81
C GLU A 77 -12.78 -13.23 -42.48
N ARG A 78 -13.26 -12.05 -42.12
CA ARG A 78 -12.89 -11.37 -40.88
C ARG A 78 -14.12 -10.90 -40.12
N VAL A 79 -14.12 -11.09 -38.81
CA VAL A 79 -15.18 -10.58 -37.93
C VAL A 79 -15.02 -9.07 -37.77
N LYS A 80 -16.01 -8.29 -38.19
CA LYS A 80 -16.01 -6.83 -38.10
C LYS A 80 -16.33 -6.38 -36.69
N VAL A 81 -15.38 -5.70 -36.05
CA VAL A 81 -15.54 -5.12 -34.71
C VAL A 81 -15.68 -3.60 -34.84
N THR A 82 -16.87 -3.10 -34.52
CA THR A 82 -17.18 -1.67 -34.58
C THR A 82 -16.81 -0.95 -33.29
N ARG A 83 -16.51 0.35 -33.37
CA ARG A 83 -16.22 1.20 -32.21
C ARG A 83 -17.36 2.15 -31.83
N ASN A 84 -17.42 2.55 -30.57
CA ASN A 84 -18.25 3.68 -30.12
C ASN A 84 -17.51 5.03 -30.27
N SER A 85 -18.18 6.13 -29.89
CA SER A 85 -17.63 7.49 -29.90
C SER A 85 -16.37 7.66 -29.05
N HIS A 86 -16.17 6.80 -28.04
CA HIS A 86 -14.99 6.79 -27.18
C HIS A 86 -13.86 5.88 -27.70
N GLY A 87 -13.99 5.33 -28.91
CA GLY A 87 -12.99 4.45 -29.51
C GLY A 87 -12.93 3.03 -28.92
N GLN A 88 -13.96 2.61 -28.17
CA GLN A 88 -14.04 1.28 -27.56
C GLN A 88 -14.85 0.32 -28.43
N PRO A 89 -14.50 -0.98 -28.48
CA PRO A 89 -15.24 -1.97 -29.25
C PRO A 89 -16.60 -2.24 -28.59
N VAL A 90 -17.65 -2.33 -29.40
CA VAL A 90 -19.03 -2.59 -28.96
C VAL A 90 -19.67 -3.75 -29.70
N GLY A 91 -20.70 -4.36 -29.11
CA GLY A 91 -21.45 -5.46 -29.74
C GLY A 91 -20.96 -6.86 -29.35
N GLN A 92 -21.51 -7.87 -30.02
CA GLN A 92 -21.20 -9.28 -29.72
C GLN A 92 -19.79 -9.66 -30.19
N GLU A 93 -19.35 -9.04 -31.28
CA GLU A 93 -18.03 -9.14 -31.88
C GLU A 93 -16.94 -8.60 -30.94
N ALA A 94 -17.23 -7.54 -30.18
CA ALA A 94 -16.34 -7.04 -29.14
C ALA A 94 -16.09 -8.07 -28.03
N ARG A 95 -17.13 -8.84 -27.67
CA ARG A 95 -17.01 -9.92 -26.67
C ARG A 95 -16.21 -11.10 -27.23
N LEU A 96 -16.35 -11.42 -28.51
CA LEU A 96 -15.52 -12.42 -29.18
C LEU A 96 -14.07 -12.00 -29.27
N LEU A 97 -13.81 -10.75 -29.66
CA LEU A 97 -12.48 -10.15 -29.63
C LEU A 97 -11.88 -10.27 -28.23
N ALA A 98 -12.61 -9.89 -27.18
CA ALA A 98 -12.14 -10.03 -25.81
C ALA A 98 -11.79 -11.47 -25.42
N GLY A 99 -12.57 -12.46 -25.90
CA GLY A 99 -12.26 -13.88 -25.74
C GLY A 99 -10.96 -14.26 -26.45
N TYR A 100 -10.82 -13.85 -27.70
CA TYR A 100 -9.65 -14.14 -28.55
C TYR A 100 -8.37 -13.52 -28.01
N LEU A 101 -8.42 -12.26 -27.56
CA LEU A 101 -7.28 -11.63 -26.88
C LEU A 101 -6.82 -12.45 -25.67
N GLY A 102 -7.75 -13.12 -24.97
CA GLY A 102 -7.41 -14.02 -23.88
C GLY A 102 -6.65 -15.26 -24.36
N ILE A 103 -7.00 -15.81 -25.53
CA ILE A 103 -6.29 -16.95 -26.14
C ILE A 103 -4.87 -16.53 -26.54
N ILE A 104 -4.74 -15.39 -27.23
CA ILE A 104 -3.43 -14.86 -27.68
C ILE A 104 -2.49 -14.63 -26.50
N VAL A 105 -2.98 -14.06 -25.39
CA VAL A 105 -2.17 -13.85 -24.18
C VAL A 105 -1.67 -15.15 -23.53
N ARG A 106 -2.42 -16.25 -23.69
CA ARG A 106 -2.00 -17.56 -23.16
C ARG A 106 -1.07 -18.31 -24.11
N ASN A 107 -0.96 -17.86 -25.36
CA ASN A 107 -0.02 -18.46 -26.30
C ASN A 107 1.40 -18.10 -25.87
N VAL A 108 2.09 -19.07 -25.28
CA VAL A 108 3.45 -18.93 -24.81
C VAL A 108 4.37 -18.40 -25.90
N ASN A 109 4.30 -18.93 -27.12
CA ASN A 109 5.21 -18.57 -28.21
C ASN A 109 5.06 -17.12 -28.65
N MET A 110 3.84 -16.60 -28.68
CA MET A 110 3.58 -15.22 -29.10
C MET A 110 3.81 -14.19 -28.00
N LEU A 111 3.30 -14.46 -26.79
CA LEU A 111 3.35 -13.55 -25.65
C LEU A 111 3.98 -14.25 -24.43
N PRO A 112 5.32 -14.30 -24.36
CA PRO A 112 6.04 -15.02 -23.31
C PRO A 112 5.80 -14.45 -21.92
N ILE A 113 5.74 -15.33 -20.92
CA ILE A 113 5.48 -14.94 -19.52
C ILE A 113 6.69 -14.32 -18.82
N ASN A 114 7.90 -14.69 -19.26
CA ASN A 114 9.17 -14.38 -18.59
C ASN A 114 9.58 -12.90 -18.66
N TYR A 115 9.04 -12.11 -19.59
CA TYR A 115 9.22 -10.65 -19.56
C TYR A 115 8.58 -10.03 -18.31
N GLU A 116 9.28 -9.21 -17.55
CA GLU A 116 8.76 -8.65 -16.28
C GLU A 116 7.45 -7.87 -16.46
N SER A 117 7.40 -7.01 -17.49
CA SER A 117 6.28 -6.08 -17.75
C SER A 117 5.89 -6.06 -19.23
N TRP A 118 4.67 -5.59 -19.52
CA TRP A 118 4.23 -5.36 -20.91
C TRP A 118 5.10 -4.32 -21.64
N HIS A 119 5.73 -3.41 -20.90
CA HIS A 119 6.63 -2.40 -21.48
C HIS A 119 7.97 -3.02 -21.90
N ASN A 120 8.41 -4.07 -21.21
CA ASN A 120 9.66 -4.79 -21.53
C ASN A 120 9.48 -5.81 -22.66
N MET A 121 8.23 -6.15 -23.02
CA MET A 121 7.93 -7.04 -24.12
C MET A 121 8.37 -6.39 -25.46
N PRO A 122 9.16 -7.08 -26.29
CA PRO A 122 9.59 -6.56 -27.59
C PRO A 122 8.42 -6.18 -28.48
N ASP A 123 8.58 -5.12 -29.28
CA ASP A 123 7.53 -4.70 -30.20
C ASP A 123 7.29 -5.74 -31.31
N SER A 124 8.28 -6.56 -31.66
CA SER A 124 8.10 -7.71 -32.55
C SER A 124 7.00 -8.65 -32.05
N ASN A 125 7.05 -9.07 -30.78
CA ASN A 125 6.00 -9.91 -30.17
C ASN A 125 4.64 -9.22 -30.16
N LYS A 126 4.59 -7.93 -29.79
CA LYS A 126 3.34 -7.14 -29.77
C LYS A 126 2.74 -7.01 -31.17
N ASN A 127 3.57 -6.81 -32.18
CA ASN A 127 3.16 -6.66 -33.58
C ASN A 127 2.74 -8.00 -34.18
N GLN A 128 3.43 -9.09 -33.85
CA GLN A 128 3.03 -10.45 -34.23
C GLN A 128 1.65 -10.80 -33.65
N ALA A 129 1.42 -10.51 -32.36
CA ALA A 129 0.11 -10.66 -31.72
C ALA A 129 -0.98 -9.83 -32.41
N LEU A 130 -0.67 -8.57 -32.72
CA LEU A 130 -1.60 -7.69 -33.42
C LEU A 130 -1.91 -8.19 -34.85
N SER A 131 -0.90 -8.64 -35.60
CA SER A 131 -1.06 -9.19 -36.95
C SER A 131 -2.01 -10.40 -36.94
N ASN A 132 -1.78 -11.33 -36.03
CA ASN A 132 -2.64 -12.51 -35.87
C ASN A 132 -4.09 -12.16 -35.47
N ILE A 133 -4.31 -11.07 -34.73
CA ILE A 133 -5.66 -10.58 -34.44
C ILE A 133 -6.28 -9.99 -35.71
N LYS A 134 -5.54 -9.19 -36.48
CA LYS A 134 -6.02 -8.58 -37.74
C LYS A 134 -6.30 -9.61 -38.84
N GLU A 135 -5.68 -10.78 -38.76
CA GLU A 135 -5.97 -11.91 -39.64
C GLU A 135 -7.42 -12.38 -39.50
N ARG A 136 -7.97 -12.35 -38.27
CA ARG A 136 -9.32 -12.87 -37.96
C ARG A 136 -10.38 -11.79 -37.72
N PHE A 137 -9.95 -10.55 -37.49
CA PHE A 137 -10.83 -9.43 -37.17
C PHE A 137 -10.57 -8.22 -38.06
N ALA A 138 -11.65 -7.63 -38.59
CA ALA A 138 -11.64 -6.31 -39.21
C ALA A 138 -11.95 -5.27 -38.12
N LEU A 139 -10.93 -4.59 -37.61
CA LEU A 139 -11.01 -3.75 -36.42
C LEU A 139 -11.17 -2.27 -36.79
N GLU A 140 -12.25 -1.63 -36.32
CA GLU A 140 -12.39 -0.15 -36.36
C GLU A 140 -11.70 0.53 -35.16
N VAL A 141 -11.32 -0.23 -34.14
CA VAL A 141 -10.57 0.24 -32.96
C VAL A 141 -9.08 0.37 -33.27
N SER A 142 -8.39 1.27 -32.55
CA SER A 142 -6.97 1.52 -32.80
C SER A 142 -6.06 0.38 -32.36
N ASP A 143 -4.93 0.23 -33.04
CA ASP A 143 -3.88 -0.72 -32.67
C ASP A 143 -3.35 -0.48 -31.25
N ALA A 144 -3.27 0.79 -30.84
CA ALA A 144 -2.91 1.18 -29.49
C ALA A 144 -3.90 0.65 -28.44
N TYR A 145 -5.21 0.68 -28.74
CA TYR A 145 -6.23 0.09 -27.87
C TYR A 145 -6.02 -1.42 -27.71
N ILE A 146 -5.81 -2.14 -28.83
CA ILE A 146 -5.58 -3.59 -28.81
C ILE A 146 -4.33 -3.95 -28.01
N LYS A 147 -3.21 -3.25 -28.24
CA LYS A 147 -1.97 -3.45 -27.46
C LYS A 147 -2.18 -3.19 -25.97
N LYS A 148 -2.94 -2.15 -25.61
CA LYS A 148 -3.30 -1.87 -24.20
C LYS A 148 -4.17 -2.98 -23.60
N ALA A 149 -5.14 -3.48 -24.35
CA ALA A 149 -6.03 -4.57 -23.92
C ALA A 149 -5.26 -5.89 -23.74
N LEU A 150 -4.32 -6.21 -24.64
CA LEU A 150 -3.39 -7.34 -24.52
C LEU A 150 -2.52 -7.20 -23.27
N GLY A 151 -1.92 -6.03 -23.03
CA GLY A 151 -1.12 -5.77 -21.84
C GLY A 151 -1.91 -5.97 -20.54
N LYS A 152 -3.16 -5.48 -20.49
CA LYS A 152 -4.06 -5.73 -19.34
C LYS A 152 -4.31 -7.23 -19.16
N LYS A 153 -4.74 -7.93 -20.20
CA LYS A 153 -5.02 -9.38 -20.14
C LYS A 153 -3.77 -10.20 -19.78
N GLY A 154 -2.59 -9.79 -20.24
CA GLY A 154 -1.30 -10.39 -19.88
C GLY A 154 -1.01 -10.28 -18.39
N ARG A 155 -1.23 -9.10 -17.80
CA ARG A 155 -1.11 -8.92 -16.34
C ARG A 155 -2.13 -9.78 -15.58
N ASP A 156 -3.38 -9.80 -16.03
CA ASP A 156 -4.44 -10.61 -15.42
C ASP A 156 -4.09 -12.10 -15.46
N HIS A 157 -3.58 -12.60 -16.60
CA HIS A 157 -3.13 -13.99 -16.76
C HIS A 157 -1.95 -14.35 -15.84
N LYS A 158 -0.92 -13.49 -15.77
CA LYS A 158 0.20 -13.66 -14.83
C LYS A 158 -0.27 -13.72 -13.38
N ASN A 159 -1.23 -12.88 -13.00
CA ASN A 159 -1.79 -12.87 -11.66
C ASN A 159 -2.52 -14.19 -11.35
N SER A 160 -3.29 -14.72 -12.30
CA SER A 160 -3.94 -16.04 -12.13
C SER A 160 -2.90 -17.14 -11.92
N LEU A 161 -1.83 -17.18 -12.72
CA LEU A 161 -0.76 -18.17 -12.57
C LEU A 161 -0.02 -18.02 -11.23
N LYS A 162 0.26 -16.78 -10.79
CA LYS A 162 0.84 -16.55 -9.47
C LYS A 162 -0.04 -17.10 -8.35
N LYS A 163 -1.36 -16.90 -8.42
CA LYS A 163 -2.29 -17.41 -7.40
C LYS A 163 -2.32 -18.94 -7.37
N GLU A 164 -2.34 -19.58 -8.54
CA GLU A 164 -2.53 -21.02 -8.66
C GLU A 164 -1.25 -21.84 -8.45
N TYR A 165 -0.09 -21.31 -8.82
CA TYR A 165 1.19 -22.05 -8.79
C TYR A 165 2.23 -21.43 -7.86
N PHE A 166 2.29 -20.10 -7.71
CA PHE A 166 3.38 -19.44 -6.95
C PHE A 166 3.05 -19.18 -5.48
N LYS A 167 1.81 -18.79 -5.15
CA LYS A 167 1.37 -18.42 -3.80
C LYS A 167 1.03 -19.62 -2.90
N LYS A 168 1.16 -20.85 -3.41
CA LYS A 168 0.99 -22.07 -2.60
C LYS A 168 2.16 -22.21 -1.61
N PRO A 169 1.90 -22.73 -0.39
CA PRO A 169 2.93 -22.93 0.63
C PRO A 169 3.78 -24.18 0.29
N ILE A 170 4.46 -24.14 -0.84
CA ILE A 170 5.34 -25.20 -1.37
C ILE A 170 6.76 -24.66 -1.50
N SER A 171 7.75 -25.55 -1.50
CA SER A 171 9.17 -25.17 -1.58
C SER A 171 9.52 -24.50 -2.93
N LEU A 172 10.62 -23.74 -2.99
CA LEU A 172 11.06 -23.12 -4.25
C LEU A 172 11.34 -24.15 -5.34
N GLU A 173 11.99 -25.26 -4.98
CA GLU A 173 12.28 -26.37 -5.91
C GLU A 173 10.97 -26.95 -6.45
N GLU A 174 9.99 -27.19 -5.59
CA GLU A 174 8.68 -27.69 -5.99
C GLU A 174 7.91 -26.70 -6.89
N LYS A 175 8.06 -25.38 -6.66
CA LYS A 175 7.50 -24.35 -7.57
C LYS A 175 8.14 -24.40 -8.96
N LEU A 176 9.43 -24.69 -9.07
CA LEU A 176 10.13 -24.81 -10.36
C LEU A 176 9.70 -26.06 -11.12
N GLN A 177 9.44 -27.16 -10.42
CA GLN A 177 8.96 -28.40 -11.03
C GLN A 177 7.47 -28.34 -11.41
N ASN A 178 6.66 -27.55 -10.70
CA ASN A 178 5.23 -27.40 -10.96
C ASN A 178 4.93 -26.44 -12.14
N VAL A 179 5.28 -26.88 -13.35
CA VAL A 179 5.10 -26.13 -14.60
C VAL A 179 3.62 -26.19 -15.03
N PRO A 180 2.95 -25.05 -15.27
CA PRO A 180 1.58 -25.03 -15.75
C PRO A 180 1.41 -25.79 -17.09
N PRO A 181 0.29 -26.52 -17.31
CA PRO A 181 0.05 -27.20 -18.58
C PRO A 181 0.09 -26.24 -19.78
N GLY A 182 0.87 -26.60 -20.80
CA GLY A 182 1.09 -25.76 -21.99
C GLY A 182 2.13 -24.65 -21.81
N MET A 183 2.85 -24.59 -20.69
CA MET A 183 3.94 -23.66 -20.43
C MET A 183 5.30 -24.30 -20.76
N LEU A 184 6.22 -23.51 -21.33
CA LEU A 184 7.60 -23.96 -21.55
C LEU A 184 8.39 -23.87 -20.24
N ARG A 185 9.03 -24.97 -19.83
CA ARG A 185 9.75 -25.09 -18.55
C ARG A 185 10.72 -23.93 -18.29
N TYR A 186 11.61 -23.64 -19.25
CA TYR A 186 12.58 -22.56 -19.09
C TYR A 186 11.93 -21.17 -18.87
N ARG A 187 10.80 -20.89 -19.52
CA ARG A 187 10.07 -19.62 -19.34
C ARG A 187 9.35 -19.54 -18.00
N TRP A 188 8.88 -20.68 -17.51
CA TRP A 188 8.32 -20.79 -16.17
C TRP A 188 9.39 -20.54 -15.11
N GLU A 189 10.55 -21.18 -15.25
CA GLU A 189 11.69 -21.00 -14.36
C GLU A 189 12.13 -19.53 -14.30
N ASP A 190 12.31 -18.86 -15.44
CA ASP A 190 12.65 -17.44 -15.50
C ASP A 190 11.64 -16.58 -14.74
N ALA A 191 10.34 -16.84 -14.93
CA ALA A 191 9.28 -16.09 -14.27
C ALA A 191 9.28 -16.32 -12.74
N VAL A 192 9.46 -17.57 -12.30
CA VAL A 192 9.53 -17.92 -10.87
C VAL A 192 10.76 -17.32 -10.21
N ARG A 193 11.92 -17.37 -10.87
CA ARG A 193 13.16 -16.71 -10.40
C ARG A 193 12.95 -15.22 -10.24
N PHE A 194 12.34 -14.57 -11.23
CA PHE A 194 12.01 -13.14 -11.14
C PHE A 194 11.06 -12.84 -9.97
N TRP A 195 10.02 -13.65 -9.75
CA TRP A 195 9.07 -13.42 -8.65
C TRP A 195 9.66 -13.64 -7.26
N ASN A 196 10.70 -14.46 -7.11
CA ASN A 196 11.46 -14.60 -5.86
C ASN A 196 12.62 -13.59 -5.73
N SER A 197 12.91 -12.80 -6.77
CA SER A 197 13.91 -11.74 -6.65
C SER A 197 13.39 -10.61 -5.77
N LYS A 198 14.29 -9.86 -5.13
CA LYS A 198 13.97 -8.66 -4.35
C LYS A 198 13.04 -7.70 -5.12
N LYS A 199 13.33 -7.48 -6.42
CA LYS A 199 12.52 -6.66 -7.32
C LYS A 199 11.11 -7.23 -7.55
N GLY A 200 10.98 -8.55 -7.64
CA GLY A 200 9.70 -9.24 -7.77
C GLY A 200 8.88 -9.22 -6.49
N GLU A 201 9.55 -9.33 -5.33
CA GLU A 201 8.97 -9.20 -4.00
C GLU A 201 8.42 -7.79 -3.77
N GLU A 202 9.24 -6.75 -4.00
CA GLU A 202 8.83 -5.34 -3.96
C GLU A 202 7.63 -5.05 -4.87
N ALA A 203 7.61 -5.61 -6.08
CA ALA A 203 6.49 -5.44 -7.03
C ALA A 203 5.23 -6.24 -6.65
N SER A 204 5.34 -7.25 -5.77
CA SER A 204 4.25 -8.17 -5.44
C SER A 204 3.68 -8.02 -4.04
N SER A 205 4.45 -7.44 -3.12
CA SER A 205 4.07 -7.29 -1.72
C SER A 205 2.82 -6.43 -1.55
N GLY A 206 2.55 -5.51 -2.49
CA GLY A 206 1.49 -4.51 -2.31
C GLY A 206 1.69 -3.70 -1.03
N GLN A 207 2.88 -3.79 -0.43
CA GLN A 207 3.28 -3.07 0.76
C GLN A 207 3.26 -1.60 0.38
N LYS A 208 2.60 -0.78 1.21
CA LYS A 208 2.61 0.67 1.02
C LYS A 208 4.07 1.08 0.88
N VAL A 209 4.42 1.59 -0.29
CA VAL A 209 5.73 2.17 -0.54
C VAL A 209 5.85 3.33 0.42
N GLY A 210 6.79 3.24 1.36
CA GLY A 210 7.08 4.33 2.31
C GLY A 210 7.42 5.61 1.55
N ARG A 211 7.16 6.77 2.15
CA ARG A 211 7.31 8.06 1.44
C ARG A 211 8.77 8.31 1.04
N LEU A 212 9.75 7.83 1.80
CA LEU A 212 11.16 7.88 1.43
C LEU A 212 11.45 7.05 0.17
N GLN A 213 10.92 5.82 0.12
CA GLN A 213 11.10 4.95 -1.04
C GLN A 213 10.40 5.51 -2.28
N LEU A 214 9.25 6.17 -2.10
CA LEU A 214 8.56 6.84 -3.19
C LEU A 214 9.36 8.04 -3.74
N PHE A 215 10.06 8.78 -2.87
CA PHE A 215 10.99 9.82 -3.30
C PHE A 215 12.11 9.23 -4.18
N ASP A 216 12.76 8.16 -3.71
CA ASP A 216 13.84 7.48 -4.45
C ASP A 216 13.38 7.00 -5.84
N ILE A 217 12.19 6.39 -5.93
CA ILE A 217 11.64 5.91 -7.22
C ILE A 217 11.34 7.07 -8.17
N THR A 218 10.75 8.16 -7.66
CA THR A 218 10.29 9.28 -8.50
C THR A 218 11.43 10.21 -8.95
N HIS A 219 12.58 10.18 -8.27
CA HIS A 219 13.72 11.05 -8.57
C HIS A 219 14.91 10.29 -9.19
N ARG A 220 14.70 9.03 -9.61
CA ARG A 220 15.66 8.26 -10.43
C ARG A 220 15.22 8.17 -11.88
N LYS A 221 16.20 8.19 -12.78
CA LYS A 221 16.04 7.84 -14.19
C LYS A 221 15.89 6.33 -14.34
N LYS A 222 15.53 5.87 -15.55
CA LYS A 222 15.38 4.44 -15.86
C LYS A 222 16.67 3.63 -15.71
N ASP A 223 17.82 4.28 -15.82
CA ASP A 223 19.16 3.69 -15.65
C ASP A 223 19.59 3.60 -14.17
N GLY A 224 18.77 4.10 -13.23
CA GLY A 224 19.04 4.09 -11.79
C GLY A 224 19.78 5.32 -11.27
N THR A 225 20.25 6.22 -12.15
CA THR A 225 20.92 7.47 -11.74
C THR A 225 19.93 8.53 -11.26
N PRO A 226 20.32 9.44 -10.35
CA PRO A 226 19.48 10.56 -9.95
C PRO A 226 19.12 11.45 -11.16
N MET A 227 17.91 12.01 -11.15
CA MET A 227 17.47 12.91 -12.24
C MET A 227 18.30 14.20 -12.30
N THR A 228 18.69 14.75 -11.15
CA THR A 228 19.46 15.99 -11.00
C THR A 228 20.51 15.83 -9.88
N SER A 229 21.50 16.73 -9.84
CA SER A 229 22.48 16.78 -8.75
C SER A 229 21.83 17.09 -7.40
N GLU A 230 20.88 18.04 -7.37
CA GLU A 230 20.12 18.37 -6.16
C GLU A 230 19.31 17.17 -5.64
N ALA A 231 18.69 16.40 -6.54
CA ALA A 231 18.01 15.17 -6.14
C ALA A 231 19.00 14.17 -5.53
N ALA A 232 20.20 14.03 -6.09
CA ALA A 232 21.25 13.16 -5.54
C ALA A 232 21.62 13.55 -4.11
N GLU A 233 21.84 14.84 -3.85
CA GLU A 233 22.17 15.36 -2.51
C GLU A 233 21.03 15.12 -1.50
N ILE A 234 19.78 15.34 -1.92
CA ILE A 234 18.61 15.09 -1.06
C ILE A 234 18.47 13.59 -0.75
N MET A 235 18.67 12.73 -1.75
CA MET A 235 18.60 11.27 -1.57
C MET A 235 19.67 10.77 -0.59
N GLU A 236 20.87 11.35 -0.65
CA GLU A 236 21.95 11.05 0.29
C GLU A 236 21.58 11.49 1.72
N LYS A 237 21.12 12.73 1.90
CA LYS A 237 20.64 13.22 3.21
C LYS A 237 19.52 12.37 3.81
N LEU A 238 18.54 11.95 3.00
CA LEU A 238 17.45 11.07 3.44
C LEU A 238 17.98 9.70 3.87
N LYS A 239 18.98 9.16 3.17
CA LYS A 239 19.59 7.87 3.48
C LYS A 239 20.40 7.93 4.78
N ASP A 240 21.19 8.97 4.96
CA ASP A 240 21.99 9.18 6.17
C ASP A 240 21.10 9.34 7.41
N LYS A 241 20.05 10.16 7.30
CA LYS A 241 19.07 10.34 8.37
C LYS A 241 18.34 9.06 8.71
N LYS A 242 17.99 8.25 7.71
CA LYS A 242 17.38 6.94 7.95
C LYS A 242 18.31 6.02 8.74
N ALA A 243 19.60 5.96 8.39
CA ALA A 243 20.58 5.16 9.12
C ALA A 243 20.77 5.65 10.57
N GLU A 244 20.79 6.97 10.78
CA GLU A 244 20.83 7.59 12.12
C GLU A 244 19.64 7.15 13.00
N TYR A 245 18.43 7.19 12.45
CA TYR A 245 17.22 6.76 13.16
C TYR A 245 17.17 5.23 13.37
N GLU A 246 17.62 4.42 12.42
CA GLU A 246 17.70 2.97 12.60
C GLU A 246 18.69 2.58 13.70
N ALA A 247 19.83 3.28 13.82
CA ALA A 247 20.80 3.09 14.89
C ALA A 247 20.23 3.44 16.28
N THR A 248 19.40 4.49 16.38
CA THR A 248 18.79 4.92 17.65
C THR A 248 17.54 4.11 18.03
N ALA A 249 16.79 3.63 17.05
CA ALA A 249 15.59 2.80 17.26
C ALA A 249 15.92 1.42 17.85
N SER A 250 17.16 0.93 17.71
CA SER A 250 17.62 -0.32 18.33
C SER A 250 17.58 -0.31 19.87
N THR A 251 17.26 0.83 20.50
CA THR A 251 17.18 1.02 21.96
C THR A 251 15.75 1.15 22.49
N ASN A 252 14.75 1.48 21.66
CA ASN A 252 13.36 1.75 22.10
C ASN A 252 12.33 0.98 21.27
N SER A 253 11.78 -0.10 21.81
CA SER A 253 11.05 -1.15 21.07
C SER A 253 9.60 -0.83 20.66
N SER A 254 9.23 0.42 20.33
CA SER A 254 7.85 0.72 19.93
C SER A 254 7.66 1.82 18.87
N VAL A 255 8.68 2.17 18.09
CA VAL A 255 8.56 3.28 17.12
C VAL A 255 7.97 2.79 15.81
N ASN A 256 6.89 3.42 15.35
CA ASN A 256 6.26 3.15 14.06
C ASN A 256 7.15 3.63 12.90
N PHE A 257 7.54 2.74 11.99
CA PHE A 257 8.36 3.06 10.82
C PHE A 257 7.78 4.18 9.94
N GLU A 258 6.46 4.28 9.81
CA GLU A 258 5.81 5.33 9.02
C GLU A 258 6.00 6.73 9.66
N ASP A 259 6.04 6.79 10.99
CA ASP A 259 6.32 8.04 11.71
C ASP A 259 7.78 8.46 11.58
N ILE A 260 8.71 7.50 11.55
CA ILE A 260 10.14 7.76 11.30
C ILE A 260 10.31 8.37 9.90
N ASP A 261 9.71 7.76 8.88
CA ASP A 261 9.76 8.27 7.50
C ASP A 261 9.22 9.71 7.40
N ASN A 262 8.10 10.00 8.07
CA ASN A 262 7.50 11.33 8.08
C ASN A 262 8.39 12.38 8.77
N ARG A 263 9.06 12.00 9.86
CA ARG A 263 10.02 12.87 10.57
C ARG A 263 11.23 13.18 9.72
N ILE A 264 11.84 12.16 9.11
CA ILE A 264 13.01 12.32 8.23
C ILE A 264 12.69 13.25 7.06
N ILE A 265 11.53 13.08 6.42
CA ILE A 265 11.09 13.96 5.33
C ILE A 265 10.99 15.41 5.79
N ASN A 266 10.45 15.64 6.98
CA ASN A 266 10.33 16.99 7.52
C ASN A 266 11.66 17.62 7.89
N GLU A 267 12.63 16.84 8.38
CA GLU A 267 13.97 17.34 8.66
C GLU A 267 14.72 17.71 7.39
N VAL A 268 14.62 16.88 6.33
CA VAL A 268 15.39 17.09 5.10
C VAL A 268 14.71 18.07 4.14
N LEU A 269 13.38 18.04 4.01
CA LEU A 269 12.63 18.85 3.04
C LEU A 269 11.85 20.01 3.70
N GLY A 270 11.94 20.15 5.02
CA GLY A 270 11.17 21.11 5.81
C GLY A 270 9.72 20.67 6.05
N PRO A 271 8.92 21.43 6.82
CA PRO A 271 7.54 21.08 7.15
C PRO A 271 6.59 20.93 5.94
N GLU A 272 5.51 20.16 6.09
CA GLU A 272 4.47 20.01 5.07
C GLU A 272 3.71 21.32 4.86
N ARG A 273 3.23 21.60 3.64
CA ARG A 273 2.49 22.83 3.37
C ARG A 273 1.01 22.66 3.68
N TYR A 274 0.34 23.77 3.99
CA TYR A 274 -1.11 23.74 4.21
C TYR A 274 -1.84 23.24 2.96
N GLY A 275 -2.80 22.33 3.18
CA GLY A 275 -3.63 21.76 2.13
C GLY A 275 -3.00 20.65 1.27
N ARG A 276 -1.71 20.35 1.40
CA ARG A 276 -1.06 19.31 0.59
C ARG A 276 0.05 18.56 1.33
N VAL A 277 -0.03 17.23 1.30
CA VAL A 277 1.04 16.33 1.76
C VAL A 277 1.94 15.96 0.58
N ARG A 278 3.25 16.17 0.70
CA ARG A 278 4.21 15.74 -0.33
C ARG A 278 4.17 14.23 -0.52
N PHE A 279 4.34 13.80 -1.77
CA PHE A 279 4.42 12.40 -2.19
C PHE A 279 3.11 11.61 -2.08
N GLN A 280 1.97 12.24 -1.76
CA GLN A 280 0.66 11.58 -1.71
C GLN A 280 -0.27 11.93 -2.89
N GLY A 281 0.23 12.70 -3.87
CA GLY A 281 -0.52 13.11 -5.05
C GLY A 281 -1.34 14.38 -4.83
N SER A 282 -2.32 14.61 -5.71
CA SER A 282 -3.21 15.78 -5.63
C SER A 282 -4.38 15.50 -4.68
N GLY A 283 -4.78 16.50 -3.89
CA GLY A 283 -5.99 16.46 -3.06
C GLY A 283 -5.82 15.88 -1.65
N VAL A 284 -4.66 15.33 -1.30
CA VAL A 284 -4.41 14.79 0.06
C VAL A 284 -3.90 15.90 0.97
N ASN A 285 -4.68 16.25 1.99
CA ASN A 285 -4.30 17.26 2.97
C ASN A 285 -3.71 16.65 4.26
N PRO A 286 -2.90 17.41 5.02
CA PRO A 286 -2.24 16.93 6.23
C PRO A 286 -3.21 16.40 7.31
N THR A 287 -4.37 17.01 7.49
CA THR A 287 -5.37 16.58 8.48
C THR A 287 -5.98 15.23 8.12
N GLN A 288 -6.22 14.96 6.83
CA GLN A 288 -6.72 13.67 6.36
C GLN A 288 -5.65 12.58 6.46
N TYR A 289 -4.39 12.93 6.24
CA TYR A 289 -3.31 11.96 6.17
C TYR A 289 -2.72 11.60 7.55
N PHE A 290 -2.39 12.61 8.36
CA PHE A 290 -1.78 12.43 9.69
C PHE A 290 -2.81 12.45 10.83
N GLY A 291 -4.08 12.78 10.55
CA GLY A 291 -5.12 12.91 11.56
C GLY A 291 -4.77 13.97 12.60
N SER A 292 -5.01 13.63 13.88
CA SER A 292 -4.74 14.49 15.03
C SER A 292 -3.26 14.84 15.20
N THR A 293 -2.34 14.09 14.59
CA THR A 293 -0.89 14.37 14.65
C THR A 293 -0.39 15.30 13.56
N SER A 294 -1.26 15.75 12.64
CA SER A 294 -0.92 16.66 11.54
C SER A 294 -0.11 17.89 11.95
N HIS A 295 -0.34 18.41 13.15
CA HIS A 295 0.33 19.61 13.65
C HIS A 295 1.83 19.39 13.88
N GLN A 296 2.25 18.14 14.14
CA GLN A 296 3.67 17.78 14.28
C GLN A 296 4.42 17.93 12.96
N TYR A 297 3.71 17.84 11.83
CA TYR A 297 4.31 17.80 10.52
C TYR A 297 4.17 19.10 9.72
N MET A 298 3.54 20.12 10.31
CA MET A 298 3.17 21.37 9.66
C MET A 298 3.97 22.54 10.24
N PRO A 299 4.21 23.62 9.47
CA PRO A 299 4.82 24.82 10.00
C PRO A 299 3.84 25.45 10.98
N SER A 300 4.21 25.49 12.26
CA SER A 300 3.48 26.27 13.25
C SER A 300 3.43 27.72 12.78
N GLY A 301 2.24 28.29 12.66
CA GLY A 301 2.10 29.74 12.51
C GLY A 301 2.87 30.38 13.66
N SER A 302 3.84 31.25 13.33
CA SER A 302 4.77 31.89 14.27
C SER A 302 4.10 32.45 15.54
N GLN A 303 2.85 32.89 15.41
CA GLN A 303 1.99 33.35 16.50
C GLN A 303 1.72 32.28 17.56
N SER A 304 1.35 31.06 17.15
CA SER A 304 1.00 29.97 18.08
C SER A 304 2.19 29.51 18.93
N GLN A 305 3.41 29.52 18.37
CA GLN A 305 4.60 29.07 19.10
C GLN A 305 5.13 30.14 20.05
N ALA A 306 5.08 31.42 19.65
CA ALA A 306 5.39 32.53 20.55
C ALA A 306 4.38 32.62 21.70
N GLU A 307 3.10 32.37 21.43
CA GLU A 307 2.04 32.39 22.43
C GLU A 307 2.10 31.17 23.36
N VAL A 308 2.39 29.97 22.86
CA VAL A 308 2.69 28.78 23.68
C VAL A 308 3.93 29.00 24.54
N GLN A 309 4.99 29.61 24.02
CA GLN A 309 6.20 29.89 24.79
C GLN A 309 5.94 30.96 25.86
N ARG A 310 5.14 31.98 25.52
CA ARG A 310 4.67 32.99 26.47
C ARG A 310 3.83 32.36 27.59
N LEU A 311 2.90 31.49 27.25
CA LEU A 311 2.08 30.75 28.23
C LEU A 311 2.94 29.83 29.10
N LYS A 312 3.93 29.13 28.54
CA LYS A 312 4.89 28.34 29.32
C LYS A 312 5.66 29.20 30.31
N ASN A 313 6.20 30.33 29.87
CA ASN A 313 6.91 31.26 30.74
C ASN A 313 5.99 31.82 31.84
N GLN A 314 4.74 32.10 31.50
CA GLN A 314 3.74 32.59 32.45
C GLN A 314 3.36 31.53 33.49
N ILE A 315 3.23 30.25 33.09
CA ILE A 315 3.01 29.13 34.01
C ILE A 315 4.19 28.98 34.97
N VAL A 316 5.43 29.04 34.47
CA VAL A 316 6.64 28.98 35.32
C VAL A 316 6.64 30.14 36.33
N GLN A 317 6.29 31.34 35.90
CA GLN A 317 6.25 32.52 36.76
C GLN A 317 5.14 32.42 37.83
N ILE A 318 3.95 31.94 37.45
CA ILE A 318 2.86 31.69 38.39
C ILE A 318 3.29 30.63 39.40
N GLN A 319 3.89 29.53 38.94
CA GLN A 319 4.35 28.45 39.81
C GLN A 319 5.38 28.94 40.83
N ALA A 320 6.37 29.72 40.38
CA ALA A 320 7.36 30.32 41.28
C ALA A 320 6.69 31.26 42.31
N SER A 321 5.73 32.08 41.87
CA SER A 321 5.00 32.98 42.78
C SER A 321 4.14 32.22 43.80
N THR A 322 3.54 31.09 43.41
CA THR A 322 2.74 30.27 44.30
C THR A 322 3.61 29.54 45.31
N ASP A 323 4.78 29.04 44.89
CA ASP A 323 5.72 28.34 45.77
C ASP A 323 6.32 29.31 46.81
N GLU A 324 6.61 30.55 46.42
CA GLU A 324 7.06 31.61 47.32
C GLU A 324 5.95 31.98 48.33
N LYS A 325 4.71 32.11 47.88
CA LYS A 325 3.57 32.44 48.74
C LYS A 325 3.22 31.30 49.70
N ILE A 326 3.33 30.05 49.25
CA ILE A 326 3.19 28.85 50.11
C ILE A 326 4.30 28.84 51.17
N SER A 327 5.53 29.18 50.79
CA SER A 327 6.67 29.23 51.72
C SER A 327 6.47 30.32 52.79
N GLN A 328 5.99 31.49 52.40
CA GLN A 328 5.65 32.57 53.34
C GLN A 328 4.53 32.16 54.30
N LEU A 329 3.44 31.57 53.79
CA LEU A 329 2.32 31.11 54.63
C LEU A 329 2.76 30.02 55.62
N ARG A 330 3.64 29.10 55.20
CA ARG A 330 4.20 28.08 56.09
C ARG A 330 5.08 28.69 57.18
N ALA A 331 5.92 29.67 56.85
CA ALA A 331 6.75 30.36 57.82
C ALA A 331 5.91 31.16 58.83
N GLU A 332 4.86 31.84 58.36
CA GLU A 332 3.94 32.58 59.22
C GLU A 332 3.13 31.66 60.14
N ALA A 333 2.66 30.52 59.62
CA ALA A 333 1.98 29.50 60.43
C ALA A 333 2.91 28.95 61.53
N ALA A 334 4.16 28.61 61.19
CA ALA A 334 5.14 28.15 62.17
C ALA A 334 5.44 29.21 63.23
N ALA A 335 5.56 30.48 62.85
CA ALA A 335 5.76 31.57 63.80
C ALA A 335 4.58 31.72 64.77
N ARG A 336 3.33 31.61 64.27
CA ARG A 336 2.13 31.65 65.12
C ARG A 336 2.04 30.45 66.05
N GLU A 337 2.45 29.26 65.62
CA GLU A 337 2.50 28.08 66.50
C GLU A 337 3.52 28.25 67.62
N VAL A 338 4.71 28.78 67.33
CA VAL A 338 5.73 29.07 68.35
C VAL A 338 5.23 30.11 69.35
N GLU A 339 4.57 31.16 68.87
CA GLU A 339 4.02 32.20 69.75
C GLU A 339 2.87 31.67 70.61
N ALA A 340 1.99 30.82 70.06
CA ALA A 340 0.93 30.16 70.81
C ALA A 340 1.50 29.23 71.89
N ALA A 341 2.50 28.42 71.56
CA ALA A 341 3.19 27.55 72.51
C ALA A 341 3.88 28.35 73.63
N ALA A 342 4.48 29.49 73.31
CA ALA A 342 5.10 30.38 74.30
C ALA A 342 4.04 30.96 75.26
N ARG A 343 2.89 31.41 74.75
CA ARG A 343 1.78 31.91 75.58
C ARG A 343 1.20 30.82 76.48
N GLU A 344 1.04 29.60 75.97
CA GLU A 344 0.57 28.46 76.77
C GLU A 344 1.58 28.07 77.86
N ALA A 345 2.87 28.04 77.55
CA ALA A 345 3.92 27.78 78.52
C ALA A 345 3.96 28.83 79.64
N GLU A 346 3.74 30.11 79.31
CA GLU A 346 3.66 31.19 80.31
C GLU A 346 2.43 31.03 81.22
N GLN A 347 1.25 30.70 80.65
CA GLN A 347 0.06 30.45 81.45
C GLN A 347 0.24 29.26 82.39
N ASN A 348 0.84 28.17 81.90
CA ASN A 348 1.14 27.00 82.71
C ASN A 348 2.13 27.32 83.85
N ARG A 349 3.14 28.17 83.61
CA ARG A 349 4.03 28.66 84.69
C ARG A 349 3.26 29.42 85.76
N LYS A 350 2.42 30.39 85.37
CA LYS A 350 1.60 31.17 86.31
C LYS A 350 0.66 30.27 87.13
N TYR A 351 0.05 29.27 86.48
CA TYR A 351 -0.81 28.31 87.16
C TYR A 351 -0.05 27.47 88.19
N ASN A 352 1.14 26.96 87.83
CA ASN A 352 1.99 26.19 88.73
C ASN A 352 2.49 27.03 89.93
N GLU A 353 2.85 28.29 89.71
CA GLU A 353 3.22 29.21 90.79
C GLU A 353 2.06 29.43 91.77
N LEU A 354 0.83 29.61 91.25
CA LEU A 354 -0.36 29.76 92.08
C LEU A 354 -0.66 28.49 92.91
N GLN A 355 -0.48 27.31 92.31
CA GLN A 355 -0.61 26.04 93.03
C GLN A 355 0.41 25.92 94.18
N LEU A 356 1.68 26.31 93.95
CA LEU A 356 2.72 26.32 94.97
C LEU A 356 2.39 27.28 96.12
N GLN A 357 1.89 28.49 95.82
CA GLN A 357 1.46 29.44 96.83
C GLN A 357 0.29 28.90 97.67
N LEU A 358 -0.70 28.27 97.04
CA LEU A 358 -1.82 27.65 97.72
C LEU A 358 -1.37 26.51 98.65
N GLN A 359 -0.47 25.65 98.18
CA GLN A 359 0.11 24.57 98.98
C GLN A 359 0.89 25.12 100.17
N SER A 360 1.67 26.19 99.99
CA SER A 360 2.38 26.86 101.08
C SER A 360 1.42 27.42 102.14
N MET A 361 0.31 28.05 101.73
CA MET A 361 -0.70 28.54 102.67
C MET A 361 -1.39 27.40 103.42
N MET A 362 -1.74 26.29 102.74
CA MET A 362 -2.31 25.12 103.41
C MET A 362 -1.36 24.52 104.45
N THR A 363 -0.06 24.48 104.13
CA THR A 363 0.97 23.96 105.04
C THR A 363 1.12 24.86 106.27
N MET A 364 1.16 26.19 106.09
CA MET A 364 1.18 27.14 107.21
C MET A 364 -0.10 27.07 108.05
N PHE A 365 -1.28 26.91 107.43
CA PHE A 365 -2.54 26.75 108.14
C PHE A 365 -2.56 25.47 109.00
N GLN A 366 -2.06 24.35 108.47
CA GLN A 366 -1.91 23.11 109.24
C GLN A 366 -0.94 23.25 110.41
N GLN A 367 0.16 23.98 110.24
CA GLN A 367 1.11 24.28 111.33
C GLN A 367 0.48 25.18 112.40
N PHE A 368 -0.40 26.12 112.02
CA PHE A 368 -1.10 26.99 112.97
C PHE A 368 -2.16 26.25 113.79
N GLN A 369 -2.80 25.22 113.22
CA GLN A 369 -3.78 24.38 113.92
C GLN A 369 -3.14 23.34 114.86
N ASN A 370 -1.87 22.99 114.64
CA ASN A 370 -1.12 22.05 115.46
C ASN A 370 0.16 22.72 115.99
N PRO A 371 0.09 23.56 117.04
CA PRO A 371 1.29 24.15 117.62
C PRO A 371 2.18 23.05 118.22
N PRO A 372 3.51 23.13 118.07
CA PRO A 372 4.40 22.18 118.71
C PRO A 372 4.23 22.27 120.23
N SER A 373 4.08 21.11 120.88
CA SER A 373 3.90 20.95 122.34
C SER A 373 5.13 21.38 123.13
#